data_AF-A0A8J6HW72-F1
#
_entry.id   AF-A0A8J6HW72-F1
#
_cell.length_a   1.000
_cell.length_b   1.000
_cell.length_c   1.000
_cell.angle_alpha   90.00
_cell.angle_beta   90.00
_cell.angle_gamma   90.00
#
_symmetry.space_group_name_H-M   'P 1'
#
loop_
_entity.id
_entity.type
_entity.pdbx_description
1 polymer ?
#
loop_
_entity_poly.entity_id
_entity_poly.type
_entity_poly.pdbx_seq_one_letter_code
_entity_poly.pdbx_strand_id
1 'polypeptide(L)'
;MYVDQIFPDQEIYDQTAMHPVPSCPGATYTVVPGDTLFQIAQRFGVTLEALLAVNPQIVNPDLIFPGQVICLPPMTQPSPPCPTGLTYMVTPGETLFDIAQRLGVSVEELLFLNPQITDPNQLQPGELLCIPMPMPQPCPPSMPMPQPCPPPPPMPCPPCPPWEGHFHPVPERPEFSPVPCPPREKERYPSVATGTPLPEPYYPGAFVYASPQVPWEECPYRPRRRRRLCRRRRRLF
;
A
#
# COMPACT_ATOMS: atom_id res chain seq x y z
N MET A 1 10.78 50.30 -48.74
CA MET A 1 10.42 48.90 -49.01
C MET A 1 11.56 48.05 -48.44
N TYR A 2 11.69 47.92 -47.12
CA TYR A 2 11.00 46.95 -46.24
C TYR A 2 11.43 45.51 -46.60
N VAL A 3 12.07 44.66 -45.79
CA VAL A 3 12.85 44.65 -44.54
C VAL A 3 13.66 43.35 -44.59
N ASP A 4 14.79 43.29 -43.86
CA ASP A 4 15.43 42.05 -43.45
C ASP A 4 14.42 41.02 -42.93
N GLN A 5 14.45 39.80 -43.47
CA GLN A 5 13.82 38.64 -42.84
C GLN A 5 14.91 37.69 -42.33
N ILE A 6 15.24 37.95 -41.08
CA ILE A 6 15.66 37.00 -40.07
C ILE A 6 14.76 35.74 -40.20
N PHE A 7 15.33 34.59 -40.57
CA PHE A 7 14.75 33.30 -40.21
C PHE A 7 15.42 32.87 -38.91
N PRO A 8 14.72 32.96 -37.76
CA PRO A 8 15.23 32.37 -36.54
C PRO A 8 15.04 30.85 -36.67
N ASP A 9 16.12 30.07 -36.78
CA ASP A 9 16.09 28.63 -36.50
C ASP A 9 15.96 28.42 -34.98
N GLN A 10 14.82 28.89 -34.46
CA GLN A 10 14.23 28.53 -33.19
C GLN A 10 13.18 27.46 -33.48
N GLU A 11 13.62 26.25 -33.83
CA GLU A 11 12.87 25.03 -33.49
C GLU A 11 13.81 24.10 -32.74
N ILE A 12 14.20 24.61 -31.58
CA ILE A 12 14.73 23.79 -30.51
C ILE A 12 13.52 23.39 -29.65
N TYR A 13 13.47 22.11 -29.25
CA TYR A 13 12.63 21.52 -28.19
C TYR A 13 11.10 21.74 -28.25
N ASP A 14 10.41 20.98 -29.10
CA ASP A 14 9.06 20.47 -28.75
C ASP A 14 8.69 19.18 -29.50
N GLN A 15 9.39 18.10 -29.17
CA GLN A 15 8.86 16.75 -29.40
C GLN A 15 9.02 15.95 -28.12
N THR A 16 8.30 16.39 -27.09
CA THR A 16 7.71 15.46 -26.12
C THR A 16 6.60 14.67 -26.83
N ALA A 17 6.94 13.99 -27.92
CA ALA A 17 6.12 12.93 -28.45
C ALA A 17 6.15 11.86 -27.37
N MET A 18 5.08 11.83 -26.56
CA MET A 18 4.61 10.60 -25.95
C MET A 18 4.49 9.58 -27.08
N HIS A 19 5.59 8.92 -27.43
CA HIS A 19 5.55 7.73 -28.25
C HIS A 19 4.59 6.80 -27.51
N PRO A 20 3.49 6.37 -28.15
CA PRO A 20 2.52 5.52 -27.49
C PRO A 20 3.30 4.30 -26.99
N VAL A 21 3.37 4.15 -25.67
CA VAL A 21 4.02 3.02 -25.04
C VAL A 21 3.35 1.79 -25.65
N PRO A 22 4.09 0.90 -26.33
CA PRO A 22 3.48 -0.29 -26.92
C PRO A 22 2.72 -1.01 -25.80
N SER A 23 1.45 -1.34 -26.06
CA SER A 23 0.63 -2.06 -25.09
C SER A 23 1.17 -3.48 -24.95
N CYS A 24 2.09 -3.67 -24.02
CA CYS A 24 2.69 -4.96 -23.78
C CYS A 24 1.71 -5.87 -23.03
N PRO A 25 1.57 -7.15 -23.43
CA PRO A 25 0.74 -8.11 -22.71
C PRO A 25 1.29 -8.44 -21.32
N GLY A 26 2.60 -8.25 -21.11
CA GLY A 26 3.27 -8.35 -19.81
C GLY A 26 4.03 -7.06 -19.47
N ALA A 27 5.17 -7.21 -18.80
CA ALA A 27 6.05 -6.10 -18.47
C ALA A 27 6.81 -5.56 -19.70
N THR A 28 7.42 -4.39 -19.57
CA THR A 28 8.37 -3.86 -20.57
C THR A 28 9.80 -4.03 -20.09
N TYR A 29 10.73 -4.15 -21.03
CA TYR A 29 12.16 -4.21 -20.76
C TYR A 29 12.90 -3.24 -21.68
N THR A 30 13.84 -2.48 -21.13
CA THR A 30 14.74 -1.61 -21.92
C THR A 30 16.06 -2.34 -22.09
N VAL A 31 16.41 -2.63 -23.34
CA VAL A 31 17.65 -3.32 -23.72
C VAL A 31 18.85 -2.49 -23.24
N VAL A 32 19.81 -3.15 -22.59
CA VAL A 32 21.07 -2.54 -22.14
C VAL A 32 22.26 -3.00 -22.99
N PRO A 33 23.41 -2.30 -22.95
CA PRO A 33 24.60 -2.73 -23.69
C PRO A 33 25.01 -4.17 -23.36
N GLY A 34 25.16 -4.99 -24.39
CA GLY A 34 25.58 -6.40 -24.28
C GLY A 34 24.43 -7.41 -24.24
N ASP A 35 23.18 -6.97 -24.17
CA ASP A 35 22.03 -7.88 -24.22
C ASP A 35 21.87 -8.58 -25.57
N THR A 36 21.31 -9.78 -25.52
CA THR A 36 20.73 -10.49 -26.68
C THR A 36 19.33 -10.96 -26.32
N LEU A 37 18.44 -11.14 -27.29
CA LEU A 37 17.09 -11.64 -27.00
C LEU A 37 17.12 -13.02 -26.33
N PHE A 38 18.10 -13.87 -26.64
CA PHE A 38 18.28 -15.17 -26.01
C PHE A 38 18.62 -15.03 -24.51
N GLN A 39 19.59 -14.18 -24.16
CA GLN A 39 19.95 -13.93 -22.76
C GLN A 39 18.82 -13.27 -21.98
N ILE A 40 18.11 -12.32 -22.60
CA ILE A 40 16.91 -11.71 -22.01
C ILE A 40 15.87 -12.80 -21.74
N ALA A 41 15.53 -13.62 -22.73
CA ALA A 41 14.54 -14.67 -22.56
C ALA A 41 14.91 -15.63 -21.41
N GLN A 42 16.17 -16.06 -21.35
CA GLN A 42 16.68 -16.92 -20.29
C GLN A 42 16.58 -16.27 -18.90
N ARG A 43 16.99 -15.01 -18.79
CA ARG A 43 16.97 -14.19 -17.56
C ARG A 43 15.57 -14.02 -16.99
N PHE A 44 14.58 -13.80 -17.86
CA PHE A 44 13.18 -13.65 -17.47
C PHE A 44 12.41 -14.98 -17.42
N GLY A 45 13.07 -16.12 -17.62
CA GLY A 45 12.40 -17.42 -17.58
C GLY A 45 11.32 -17.59 -18.65
N VAL A 46 11.55 -17.06 -19.86
CA VAL A 46 10.62 -17.18 -20.99
C VAL A 46 11.35 -17.82 -22.17
N THR A 47 10.60 -18.42 -23.11
CA THR A 47 11.23 -18.94 -24.33
C THR A 47 11.52 -17.80 -25.30
N LEU A 48 12.59 -17.92 -26.09
CA LEU A 48 12.88 -16.95 -27.16
C LEU A 48 11.70 -16.81 -28.12
N GLU A 49 11.03 -17.91 -28.43
CA GLU A 49 9.83 -17.93 -29.27
C GLU A 49 8.68 -17.11 -28.65
N ALA A 50 8.39 -17.28 -27.36
CA ALA A 50 7.37 -16.49 -26.67
C ALA A 50 7.74 -15.01 -26.61
N LEU A 51 9.02 -14.70 -26.44
CA LEU A 51 9.51 -13.32 -26.44
C LEU A 51 9.36 -12.67 -27.83
N LEU A 52 9.69 -13.38 -28.90
CA LEU A 52 9.51 -12.89 -30.27
C LEU A 52 8.02 -12.75 -30.63
N ALA A 53 7.17 -13.67 -30.17
CA ALA A 53 5.73 -13.62 -30.43
C ALA A 53 5.05 -12.34 -29.92
N VAL A 54 5.53 -11.79 -28.80
CA VAL A 54 5.03 -10.53 -28.24
C VAL A 54 5.78 -9.29 -28.74
N ASN A 55 6.79 -9.47 -29.60
CA ASN A 55 7.55 -8.39 -30.23
C ASN A 55 7.59 -8.51 -31.77
N PRO A 56 6.43 -8.47 -32.46
CA PRO A 56 6.35 -8.63 -33.91
C PRO A 56 7.09 -7.51 -34.68
N GLN A 57 7.43 -6.39 -34.02
CA GLN A 57 8.24 -5.33 -34.59
C GLN A 57 9.71 -5.70 -34.78
N ILE A 58 10.20 -6.77 -34.14
CA ILE A 58 11.58 -7.24 -34.30
C ILE A 58 11.66 -8.21 -35.48
N VAL A 59 12.18 -7.73 -36.60
CA VAL A 59 12.33 -8.52 -37.83
C VAL A 59 13.55 -9.45 -37.78
N ASN A 60 14.66 -8.95 -37.22
CA ASN A 60 15.89 -9.73 -37.05
C ASN A 60 16.16 -9.93 -35.54
N PRO A 61 15.99 -11.15 -35.00
CA PRO A 61 16.22 -11.45 -33.59
C PRO A 61 17.65 -11.18 -33.08
N ASP A 62 18.63 -11.18 -33.99
CA ASP A 62 20.05 -10.96 -33.65
C ASP A 62 20.41 -9.47 -33.59
N LEU A 63 19.48 -8.57 -33.95
CA LEU A 63 19.70 -7.13 -33.99
C LEU A 63 18.73 -6.40 -33.05
N ILE A 64 19.20 -6.17 -31.82
CA ILE A 64 18.59 -5.28 -30.84
C ILE A 64 19.58 -4.20 -30.42
N PHE A 65 19.08 -3.03 -30.05
CA PHE A 65 19.92 -1.88 -29.71
C PHE A 65 19.72 -1.43 -28.25
N PRO A 66 20.77 -0.98 -27.55
CA PRO A 66 20.62 -0.36 -26.24
C PRO A 66 19.62 0.79 -26.27
N GLY A 67 18.75 0.85 -25.26
CA GLY A 67 17.64 1.82 -25.17
C GLY A 67 16.36 1.37 -25.90
N GLN A 68 16.41 0.29 -26.68
CA GLN A 68 15.21 -0.27 -27.29
C GLN A 68 14.28 -0.85 -26.23
N VAL A 69 13.01 -0.46 -26.24
CA VAL A 69 11.99 -1.02 -25.35
C VAL A 69 11.33 -2.21 -26.05
N ILE A 70 11.30 -3.36 -25.36
CA ILE A 70 10.66 -4.59 -25.80
C ILE A 70 9.59 -5.03 -24.79
N CYS A 71 8.60 -5.77 -25.26
CA CYS A 71 7.59 -6.39 -24.42
C CYS A 71 8.09 -7.74 -23.90
N LEU A 72 7.87 -8.02 -22.62
CA LEU A 72 8.04 -9.34 -22.04
C LEU A 72 6.69 -10.06 -22.07
N PRO A 73 6.64 -11.35 -22.45
CA PRO A 73 5.40 -12.11 -22.36
C PRO A 73 5.03 -12.31 -20.88
N PRO A 74 3.75 -12.59 -20.57
CA PRO A 74 3.35 -12.98 -19.22
C PRO A 74 4.17 -14.20 -18.79
N MET A 75 4.85 -14.11 -17.64
CA MET A 75 5.64 -15.22 -17.13
C MET A 75 4.71 -16.39 -16.80
N THR A 76 4.94 -17.53 -17.45
CA THR A 76 4.25 -18.79 -17.18
C THR A 76 5.13 -19.78 -16.44
N GLN A 77 6.42 -19.47 -16.24
CA GLN A 77 7.32 -20.32 -15.47
C GLN A 77 6.98 -20.28 -13.97
N PRO A 78 7.12 -21.42 -13.28
CA PRO A 78 7.03 -21.44 -11.82
C PRO A 78 8.15 -20.57 -11.27
N SER A 79 7.80 -19.42 -10.68
CA SER A 79 8.71 -18.63 -9.86
C SER A 79 9.37 -19.56 -8.82
N PRO A 80 10.67 -19.39 -8.50
CA PRO A 80 11.27 -20.12 -7.40
C PRO A 80 10.36 -19.98 -6.16
N PRO A 81 10.07 -21.09 -5.46
CA PRO A 81 9.14 -21.05 -4.35
C PRO A 81 9.65 -20.04 -3.32
N CYS A 82 8.81 -19.03 -3.03
CA CYS A 82 9.03 -18.05 -1.98
C CYS A 82 8.08 -18.31 -0.82
N PRO A 83 8.27 -19.41 -0.07
CA PRO A 83 7.31 -19.85 0.95
C PRO A 83 7.14 -18.82 2.07
N THR A 84 8.13 -17.96 2.28
CA THR A 84 8.20 -16.97 3.34
C THR A 84 7.96 -15.54 2.86
N GLY A 85 7.52 -15.32 1.62
CA GLY A 85 7.32 -13.94 1.16
C GLY A 85 6.90 -13.73 -0.28
N LEU A 86 7.45 -12.68 -0.91
CA LEU A 86 7.09 -12.18 -2.23
C LEU A 86 8.19 -12.52 -3.24
N THR A 87 7.81 -12.95 -4.44
CA THR A 87 8.72 -12.95 -5.59
C THR A 87 8.78 -11.53 -6.18
N TYR A 88 9.97 -10.93 -6.15
CA TYR A 88 10.25 -9.60 -6.67
C TYR A 88 11.11 -9.69 -7.93
N MET A 89 10.79 -8.93 -8.96
CA MET A 89 11.56 -8.89 -10.20
C MET A 89 12.47 -7.67 -10.20
N VAL A 90 13.78 -7.91 -10.31
CA VAL A 90 14.79 -6.84 -10.34
C VAL A 90 14.57 -5.99 -11.59
N THR A 91 14.52 -4.67 -11.43
CA THR A 91 14.43 -3.76 -12.57
C THR A 91 15.81 -3.24 -12.99
N PRO A 92 15.98 -2.75 -14.23
CA PRO A 92 17.26 -2.23 -14.69
C PRO A 92 17.81 -1.13 -13.76
N GLY A 93 19.03 -1.32 -13.27
CA GLY A 93 19.74 -0.34 -12.44
C GLY A 93 19.46 -0.42 -10.93
N GLU A 94 18.61 -1.34 -10.46
CA GLU A 94 18.46 -1.58 -9.03
C GLU A 94 19.66 -2.32 -8.43
N THR A 95 20.02 -1.97 -7.20
CA THR A 95 20.94 -2.76 -6.38
C THR A 95 20.19 -3.51 -5.28
N LEU A 96 20.81 -4.56 -4.75
CA LEU A 96 20.29 -5.28 -3.58
C LEU A 96 20.06 -4.35 -2.39
N PHE A 97 20.91 -3.34 -2.22
CA PHE A 97 20.79 -2.34 -1.16
C PHE A 97 19.55 -1.46 -1.36
N ASP A 98 19.32 -0.97 -2.58
CA ASP A 98 18.15 -0.12 -2.90
C ASP A 98 16.83 -0.88 -2.69
N ILE A 99 16.80 -2.15 -3.13
CA ILE A 99 15.64 -3.04 -2.95
C ILE A 99 15.39 -3.28 -1.46
N ALA A 100 16.44 -3.65 -0.71
CA ALA A 100 16.35 -3.91 0.72
C ALA A 100 15.81 -2.69 1.49
N GLN A 101 16.40 -1.51 1.22
CA GLN A 101 16.01 -0.26 1.85
C GLN A 101 14.55 0.10 1.53
N ARG A 102 14.13 -0.03 0.26
CA ARG A 102 12.77 0.31 -0.17
C ARG A 102 11.71 -0.62 0.44
N LEU A 103 12.05 -1.90 0.61
CA LEU A 103 11.13 -2.91 1.13
C LEU A 103 11.24 -3.11 2.65
N GLY A 104 12.17 -2.41 3.31
CA GLY A 104 12.34 -2.48 4.77
C GLY A 104 12.90 -3.82 5.26
N VAL A 105 13.66 -4.53 4.43
CA VAL A 105 14.31 -5.81 4.75
C VAL A 105 15.83 -5.62 4.81
N SER A 106 16.55 -6.55 5.45
CA SER A 106 18.02 -6.48 5.48
C SER A 106 18.63 -7.15 4.25
N VAL A 107 19.75 -6.60 3.75
CA VAL A 107 20.51 -7.21 2.64
C VAL A 107 20.97 -8.63 3.00
N GLU A 108 21.36 -8.85 4.25
CA GLU A 108 21.78 -10.17 4.75
C GLU A 108 20.65 -11.20 4.63
N GLU A 109 19.43 -10.83 5.02
CA GLU A 109 18.26 -11.70 4.93
C GLU A 109 17.84 -11.96 3.48
N LEU A 110 18.00 -10.96 2.60
CA LEU A 110 17.81 -11.14 1.16
C LEU A 110 18.80 -12.14 0.59
N LEU A 111 20.10 -12.02 0.90
CA LEU A 111 21.11 -12.95 0.40
C LEU A 111 20.89 -14.37 0.94
N PHE A 112 20.48 -14.50 2.21
CA PHE A 112 20.16 -15.80 2.81
C PHE A 112 19.04 -16.54 2.07
N LEU A 113 18.00 -15.82 1.64
CA LEU A 113 16.88 -16.39 0.89
C LEU A 113 17.15 -16.54 -0.61
N ASN A 114 18.22 -15.92 -1.11
CA ASN A 114 18.59 -15.92 -2.52
C ASN A 114 20.02 -16.44 -2.73
N PRO A 115 20.28 -17.72 -2.40
CA PRO A 115 21.63 -18.31 -2.49
C PRO A 115 22.16 -18.38 -3.93
N GLN A 116 21.32 -18.13 -4.94
CA GLN A 116 21.75 -17.99 -6.33
C GLN A 116 22.59 -16.71 -6.57
N ILE A 117 22.44 -15.69 -5.73
CA ILE A 117 23.19 -14.44 -5.85
C ILE A 117 24.60 -14.66 -5.31
N THR A 118 25.56 -14.81 -6.21
CA THR A 118 26.96 -15.09 -5.85
C THR A 118 27.74 -13.81 -5.54
N ASP A 119 27.44 -12.71 -6.23
CA ASP A 119 28.01 -11.39 -5.95
C ASP A 119 26.87 -10.37 -5.74
N PRO A 120 26.72 -9.80 -4.52
CA PRO A 120 25.67 -8.84 -4.20
C PRO A 120 25.70 -7.55 -5.06
N ASN A 121 26.85 -7.24 -5.67
CA ASN A 121 27.01 -6.07 -6.54
C ASN A 121 26.69 -6.35 -8.01
N GLN A 122 26.42 -7.60 -8.37
CA GLN A 122 26.17 -8.03 -9.76
C GLN A 122 24.73 -8.50 -9.98
N LEU A 123 23.77 -7.81 -9.36
CA LEU A 123 22.36 -8.09 -9.56
C LEU A 123 21.96 -7.86 -11.03
N GLN A 124 21.34 -8.85 -11.65
CA GLN A 124 20.94 -8.73 -13.05
C GLN A 124 19.49 -8.24 -13.15
N PRO A 125 19.18 -7.30 -14.07
CA PRO A 125 17.79 -6.96 -14.37
C PRO A 125 17.00 -8.22 -14.71
N GLY A 126 15.73 -8.32 -14.32
CA GLY A 126 14.87 -9.48 -14.57
C GLY A 126 15.08 -10.68 -13.67
N GLU A 127 16.12 -10.68 -12.82
CA GLU A 127 16.33 -11.70 -11.81
C GLU A 127 15.16 -11.71 -10.81
N LEU A 128 14.69 -12.90 -10.45
CA LEU A 128 13.62 -13.08 -9.48
C LEU A 128 14.22 -13.26 -8.08
N LEU A 129 13.98 -12.28 -7.22
CA LEU A 129 14.34 -12.29 -5.81
C LEU A 129 13.21 -12.84 -4.95
N CYS A 130 13.58 -13.64 -3.98
CA CYS A 130 12.74 -14.01 -2.87
C CYS A 130 12.87 -13.01 -1.74
N ILE A 131 11.86 -12.15 -1.59
CA ILE A 131 11.84 -11.14 -0.53
C ILE A 131 11.10 -11.72 0.67
N PRO A 132 11.70 -11.78 1.86
CA PRO A 132 11.00 -12.15 3.08
C PRO A 132 9.92 -11.09 3.33
N MET A 133 8.66 -11.52 3.37
CA MET A 133 7.62 -10.70 3.96
C MET A 133 7.31 -11.33 5.29
N PRO A 134 7.75 -10.75 6.43
CA PRO A 134 7.23 -11.20 7.69
C PRO A 134 5.72 -11.06 7.59
N MET A 135 5.01 -12.19 7.61
CA MET A 135 3.56 -12.16 7.81
C MET A 135 3.33 -11.23 8.99
N PRO A 136 2.41 -10.26 8.92
CA PRO A 136 2.19 -9.34 10.02
C PRO A 136 1.99 -10.19 11.27
N GLN A 137 3.01 -10.21 12.14
CA GLN A 137 2.88 -10.86 13.42
C GLN A 137 1.65 -10.20 14.04
N PRO A 138 0.69 -10.98 14.57
CA PRO A 138 -0.41 -10.38 15.33
C PRO A 138 0.24 -9.39 16.25
N CYS A 139 -0.12 -8.11 16.10
CA CYS A 139 0.56 -7.03 16.81
C CYS A 139 0.68 -7.53 18.26
N PRO A 140 1.90 -7.61 18.85
CA PRO A 140 1.99 -7.99 20.25
C PRO A 140 0.99 -7.09 20.96
N PRO A 141 0.08 -7.65 21.80
CA PRO A 141 -0.99 -6.89 22.40
C PRO A 141 -0.35 -5.64 22.95
N SER A 142 -0.75 -4.49 22.41
CA SER A 142 -0.10 -3.20 22.63
C SER A 142 0.29 -3.14 24.10
N MET A 143 1.61 -3.11 24.39
CA MET A 143 2.09 -2.94 25.75
C MET A 143 1.22 -1.83 26.34
N PRO A 144 0.64 -2.01 27.55
CA PRO A 144 -0.26 -1.02 28.09
C PRO A 144 0.42 0.34 27.96
N MET A 145 -0.21 1.25 27.20
CA MET A 145 0.29 2.61 27.05
C MET A 145 0.74 3.08 28.43
N PRO A 146 1.93 3.68 28.58
CA PRO A 146 2.34 4.25 29.86
C PRO A 146 1.16 5.04 30.39
N GLN A 147 0.65 4.68 31.57
CA GLN A 147 -0.48 5.39 32.14
C GLN A 147 -0.13 6.88 32.10
N PRO A 148 -1.03 7.76 31.64
CA PRO A 148 -0.79 9.19 31.71
C PRO A 148 -0.31 9.52 33.12
N CYS A 149 0.82 10.23 33.23
CA CYS A 149 1.33 10.62 34.54
C CYS A 149 0.16 11.23 35.33
N PRO A 150 -0.05 10.83 36.60
CA PRO A 150 -1.09 11.45 37.41
C PRO A 150 -0.86 12.97 37.39
N PRO A 151 -1.93 13.78 37.27
CA PRO A 151 -1.79 15.22 37.31
C PRO A 151 -1.05 15.60 38.60
N PRO A 152 -0.20 16.65 38.57
CA PRO A 152 0.44 17.14 39.78
C PRO A 152 -0.63 17.45 40.83
N PRO A 153 -0.36 17.24 42.13
CA PRO A 153 -1.29 17.63 43.17
C PRO A 153 -1.62 19.12 43.02
N PRO A 154 -2.87 19.53 43.32
CA PRO A 154 -3.24 20.93 43.28
C PRO A 154 -2.27 21.72 44.17
N MET A 155 -1.63 22.74 43.59
CA MET A 155 -0.82 23.66 44.37
C MET A 155 -1.71 24.29 45.45
N PRO A 156 -1.23 24.44 46.70
CA PRO A 156 -1.98 25.13 47.72
C PRO A 156 -2.31 26.54 47.23
N CYS A 157 -3.57 26.94 47.36
CA CYS A 157 -3.97 28.31 47.06
C CYS A 157 -3.09 29.26 47.90
N PRO A 158 -2.47 30.29 47.29
CA PRO A 158 -1.82 31.32 48.08
C PRO A 158 -2.84 31.92 49.06
N PRO A 159 -2.42 32.29 50.28
CA PRO A 159 -3.32 32.91 51.24
C PRO A 159 -3.95 34.16 50.61
N CYS A 160 -5.26 34.34 50.83
CA CYS A 160 -5.93 35.56 50.39
C CYS A 160 -5.18 36.78 50.95
N PRO A 161 -4.94 37.82 50.14
CA PRO A 161 -4.43 39.08 50.68
C PRO A 161 -5.38 39.60 51.76
N PRO A 162 -4.88 40.35 52.76
CA PRO A 162 -5.72 41.02 53.73
C PRO A 162 -6.76 41.86 52.98
N TRP A 163 -8.03 41.72 53.35
CA TRP A 163 -9.10 42.49 52.75
C TRP A 163 -8.86 43.98 53.06
N GLU A 164 -8.54 44.78 52.06
CA GLU A 164 -8.75 46.23 52.12
C GLU A 164 -10.16 46.46 51.58
N GLY A 165 -11.05 46.97 52.43
CA GLY A 165 -12.52 46.97 52.28
C GLY A 165 -13.14 47.74 51.12
N HIS A 166 -12.59 47.64 49.92
CA HIS A 166 -13.13 48.23 48.70
C HIS A 166 -13.98 47.19 47.98
N PHE A 167 -15.29 47.22 48.24
CA PHE A 167 -16.27 46.51 47.42
C PHE A 167 -16.29 47.13 46.02
N HIS A 168 -15.57 46.53 45.07
CA HIS A 168 -15.78 46.84 43.67
C HIS A 168 -17.11 46.20 43.23
N PRO A 169 -18.02 46.95 42.58
CA PRO A 169 -19.22 46.37 42.00
C PRO A 169 -18.81 45.31 40.97
N VAL A 170 -19.40 44.11 41.10
CA VAL A 170 -19.20 43.02 40.14
C VAL A 170 -19.72 43.50 38.78
N PRO A 171 -18.90 43.54 37.72
CA PRO A 171 -19.41 43.85 36.40
C PRO A 171 -20.44 42.79 36.00
N GLU A 172 -21.63 43.25 35.59
CA GLU A 172 -22.70 42.39 35.12
C GLU A 172 -22.17 41.47 34.02
N ARG A 173 -22.35 40.15 34.21
CA ARG A 173 -21.91 39.15 33.24
C ARG A 173 -22.65 39.39 31.93
N PRO A 174 -21.97 39.60 30.79
CA PRO A 174 -22.66 39.73 29.52
C PRO A 174 -23.42 38.42 29.23
N GLU A 175 -24.72 38.56 28.95
CA GLU A 175 -25.59 37.47 28.55
C GLU A 175 -25.13 36.92 27.20
N PHE A 176 -24.33 35.86 27.23
CA PHE A 176 -24.08 35.07 26.03
C PHE A 176 -25.36 34.31 25.67
N SER A 177 -26.08 34.82 24.68
CA SER A 177 -27.17 34.09 24.04
C SER A 177 -26.61 32.80 23.40
N PRO A 178 -27.20 31.62 23.65
CA PRO A 178 -26.73 30.37 23.09
C PRO A 178 -26.89 30.39 21.56
N VAL A 179 -25.78 30.22 20.84
CA VAL A 179 -25.81 30.05 19.39
C VAL A 179 -26.45 28.71 19.07
N PRO A 180 -27.50 28.64 18.23
CA PRO A 180 -28.11 27.36 17.86
C PRO A 180 -27.14 26.54 17.00
N CYS A 181 -27.07 25.24 17.26
CA CYS A 181 -26.34 24.30 16.42
C CYS A 181 -26.92 24.30 14.99
N PRO A 182 -26.09 24.24 13.93
CA PRO A 182 -26.58 24.08 12.58
C PRO A 182 -27.31 22.75 12.40
N PRO A 183 -28.39 22.71 11.59
CA PRO A 183 -29.12 21.48 11.32
C PRO A 183 -28.25 20.47 10.56
N ARG A 184 -28.40 19.19 10.93
CA ARG A 184 -27.69 18.06 10.33
C ARG A 184 -28.20 17.85 8.90
N GLU A 185 -27.40 18.22 7.91
CA GLU A 185 -27.68 17.95 6.51
C GLU A 185 -27.71 16.44 6.29
N LYS A 186 -28.85 15.89 5.86
CA LYS A 186 -28.96 14.50 5.46
C LYS A 186 -28.28 14.38 4.10
N GLU A 187 -27.02 13.97 4.08
CA GLU A 187 -26.35 13.53 2.86
C GLU A 187 -27.14 12.37 2.25
N ARG A 188 -27.87 12.69 1.19
CA ARG A 188 -28.62 11.75 0.38
C ARG A 188 -27.64 11.10 -0.59
N TYR A 189 -27.02 9.99 -0.20
CA TYR A 189 -26.33 9.13 -1.15
C TYR A 189 -27.33 8.68 -2.23
N PRO A 190 -27.01 8.79 -3.53
CA PRO A 190 -27.87 8.27 -4.58
C PRO A 190 -27.94 6.75 -4.45
N SER A 191 -29.17 6.23 -4.32
CA SER A 191 -29.45 4.81 -4.40
C SER A 191 -29.08 4.31 -5.79
N VAL A 192 -28.01 3.54 -5.88
CA VAL A 192 -27.65 2.82 -7.11
C VAL A 192 -28.72 1.78 -7.37
N ALA A 193 -29.31 1.86 -8.57
CA ALA A 193 -30.35 0.97 -9.04
C ALA A 193 -29.88 -0.49 -9.03
N THR A 194 -30.76 -1.35 -8.54
CA THR A 194 -30.78 -2.79 -8.77
C THR A 194 -30.60 -3.14 -10.24
N GLY A 195 -29.69 -4.07 -10.55
CA GLY A 195 -29.80 -4.85 -11.80
C GLY A 195 -28.50 -5.20 -12.50
N THR A 196 -27.61 -5.98 -11.88
CA THR A 196 -26.81 -7.04 -12.54
C THR A 196 -26.03 -7.82 -11.49
N PRO A 197 -26.11 -9.17 -11.44
CA PRO A 197 -25.23 -9.94 -10.57
C PRO A 197 -23.79 -9.86 -11.09
N LEU A 198 -22.85 -9.52 -10.21
CA LEU A 198 -21.42 -9.69 -10.45
C LEU A 198 -21.12 -11.18 -10.67
N PRO A 199 -20.26 -11.57 -11.63
CA PRO A 199 -19.82 -12.96 -11.73
C PRO A 199 -19.04 -13.32 -10.46
N GLU A 200 -19.45 -14.40 -9.80
CA GLU A 200 -18.71 -14.97 -8.69
C GLU A 200 -17.28 -15.31 -9.15
N PRO A 201 -16.24 -14.95 -8.38
CA PRO A 201 -14.92 -15.49 -8.63
C PRO A 201 -14.95 -17.00 -8.35
N TYR A 202 -14.78 -17.78 -9.42
CA TYR A 202 -14.53 -19.22 -9.36
C TYR A 202 -13.23 -19.47 -8.57
N TYR A 203 -13.36 -19.80 -7.29
CA TYR A 203 -12.29 -20.40 -6.48
C TYR A 203 -12.40 -21.92 -6.58
N PRO A 204 -11.47 -22.63 -7.26
CA PRO A 204 -11.40 -24.07 -7.15
C PRO A 204 -10.67 -24.40 -5.83
N GLY A 205 -11.41 -24.95 -4.86
CA GLY A 205 -10.83 -25.60 -3.68
C GLY A 205 -11.13 -24.92 -2.35
N ALA A 206 -12.39 -24.91 -1.93
CA ALA A 206 -12.74 -24.75 -0.52
C ALA A 206 -13.06 -26.14 0.06
N PHE A 207 -12.14 -26.69 0.85
CA PHE A 207 -12.44 -27.82 1.72
C PHE A 207 -13.49 -27.40 2.75
N VAL A 208 -14.51 -28.24 2.87
CA VAL A 208 -15.56 -28.15 3.88
C VAL A 208 -14.93 -28.36 5.26
N TYR A 209 -14.79 -27.30 6.06
CA TYR A 209 -14.78 -27.45 7.51
C TYR A 209 -16.15 -27.03 8.03
N ALA A 210 -16.94 -28.01 8.42
CA ALA A 210 -18.12 -27.80 9.25
C ALA A 210 -17.66 -27.17 10.57
N SER A 211 -18.08 -25.95 10.85
CA SER A 211 -18.00 -25.39 12.20
C SER A 211 -18.90 -26.20 13.14
N PRO A 212 -18.42 -26.66 14.31
CA PRO A 212 -19.32 -27.10 15.37
C PRO A 212 -20.04 -25.87 15.93
N GLN A 213 -21.36 -25.96 16.11
CA GLN A 213 -22.11 -24.97 16.85
C GLN A 213 -21.69 -25.05 18.32
N VAL A 214 -20.86 -24.11 18.77
CA VAL A 214 -20.56 -23.95 20.20
C VAL A 214 -21.73 -23.18 20.83
N PRO A 215 -22.43 -23.73 21.84
CA PRO A 215 -23.52 -23.05 22.52
C PRO A 215 -23.07 -21.75 23.19
N TRP A 216 -23.95 -20.76 23.21
CA TRP A 216 -23.67 -19.38 23.60
C TRP A 216 -23.13 -19.16 25.05
N GLU A 217 -23.03 -20.21 25.87
CA GLU A 217 -22.66 -20.10 27.29
C GLU A 217 -21.15 -20.15 27.55
N GLU A 218 -20.30 -20.39 26.54
CA GLU A 218 -18.84 -20.52 26.71
C GLU A 218 -18.02 -19.32 26.24
N CYS A 219 -18.61 -18.18 25.88
CA CYS A 219 -17.83 -17.00 25.46
C CYS A 219 -17.09 -16.33 26.65
N PRO A 220 -15.74 -16.33 26.69
CA PRO A 220 -14.98 -15.75 27.78
C PRO A 220 -14.68 -14.27 27.49
N TYR A 221 -15.71 -13.43 27.32
CA TYR A 221 -15.53 -11.97 27.33
C TYR A 221 -16.85 -11.25 27.68
N ARG A 222 -16.98 -10.78 28.92
CA ARG A 222 -18.07 -9.87 29.34
C ARG A 222 -17.50 -8.47 29.61
N PRO A 223 -17.96 -7.41 28.93
CA PRO A 223 -17.81 -6.06 29.45
C PRO A 223 -18.87 -5.83 30.54
N ARG A 224 -18.41 -5.50 31.75
CA ARG A 224 -19.26 -5.00 32.83
C ARG A 224 -19.81 -3.62 32.45
N ARG A 225 -21.11 -3.46 32.18
CA ARG A 225 -21.84 -2.23 32.57
C ARG A 225 -23.31 -2.48 32.97
N ARG A 226 -23.51 -2.25 34.29
CA ARG A 226 -24.63 -1.60 34.98
C ARG A 226 -26.04 -2.21 34.88
N ARG A 227 -26.43 -2.86 35.98
CA ARG A 227 -27.80 -2.91 36.51
C ARG A 227 -28.38 -1.50 36.67
N ARG A 228 -29.63 -1.27 36.24
CA ARG A 228 -30.69 -0.58 37.01
C ARG A 228 -32.02 -0.48 36.22
N LEU A 229 -33.10 -0.96 36.89
CA LEU A 229 -34.55 -0.75 36.67
C LEU A 229 -35.16 -1.32 35.36
N CYS A 230 -36.25 -2.10 35.35
CA CYS A 230 -37.52 -1.93 36.08
C CYS A 230 -38.12 -3.24 36.63
N ARG A 231 -38.68 -3.15 37.84
CA ARG A 231 -39.63 -4.08 38.46
C ARG A 231 -41.04 -3.86 37.90
N ARG A 232 -41.83 -4.92 37.67
CA ARG A 232 -43.10 -5.28 38.39
C ARG A 232 -43.80 -6.44 37.67
N ARG A 233 -44.03 -7.56 38.39
CA ARG A 233 -45.35 -8.10 38.85
C ARG A 233 -46.23 -8.62 37.69
N ARG A 234 -46.84 -9.81 37.70
CA ARG A 234 -47.37 -10.73 38.73
C ARG A 234 -47.71 -12.04 37.98
N ARG A 235 -47.36 -13.22 38.50
CA ARG A 235 -48.25 -14.20 39.15
C ARG A 235 -49.37 -14.81 38.28
N LEU A 236 -49.24 -16.14 38.15
CA LEU A 236 -50.24 -17.21 38.34
C LEU A 236 -51.09 -17.66 37.15
N PHE A 237 -51.09 -19.00 37.05
CA PHE A 237 -51.82 -19.96 36.21
C PHE A 237 -51.33 -20.14 34.78
#